data_AF-A0A0F9KJW2-F1
#
_entry.id   AF-A0A0F9KJW2-F1
#
_cell.length_a   1.000
_cell.length_b   1.000
_cell.length_c   1.000
_cell.angle_alpha   90.00
_cell.angle_beta   90.00
_cell.angle_gamma   90.00
#
_symmetry.space_group_name_H-M   'P 1'
#
loop_
_entity.id
_entity.type
_entity.pdbx_description
1 polymer ?
#
loop_
_entity_poly.entity_id
_entity_poly.type
_entity_poly.pdbx_seq_one_letter_code
_entity_poly.pdbx_strand_id
1 'polypeptide(L)'
;MHLGGSCKGAALTAYKVKQVQSDTGCDVSVFFGDPVPERFEFHHGLLDADIPNLKIYSAALYGTPAWRPEVIWVLHPTDESIFRLVEHRENDTVLFVGQLTPYRQEIVKTLNGAGIRVEVVTDKYGIELAELSKDYSISIGMPYDAERSQIRYCSTRLPNALAMGLIYIEAGFDLRGVFEPNELMQWHSVDNLIDKIRHCQNNPARGLEISMRGRDKVVKNWTFDKLAQQFLNVKIP
;
A
#
# COMPACT_ATOMS: atom_id res chain seq x y z
N MET A 1 -14.52 4.71 18.75
CA MET A 1 -14.99 5.14 17.42
C MET A 1 -13.78 5.35 16.50
N HIS A 2 -13.76 4.70 15.34
CA HIS A 2 -12.68 4.86 14.36
C HIS A 2 -13.06 5.94 13.34
N LEU A 3 -12.29 7.02 13.26
CA LEU A 3 -12.46 8.12 12.30
C LEU A 3 -11.39 7.99 11.22
N GLY A 4 -11.73 7.45 10.05
CA GLY A 4 -10.73 7.27 9.01
C GLY A 4 -11.20 6.42 7.83
N GLY A 5 -10.40 6.46 6.77
CA GLY A 5 -10.63 5.94 5.42
C GLY A 5 -9.63 6.62 4.49
N SER A 6 -9.77 6.54 3.16
CA SER A 6 -9.03 7.43 2.23
C SER A 6 -9.50 8.89 2.39
N CYS A 7 -9.37 9.43 3.61
CA CYS A 7 -9.80 10.74 4.00
C CYS A 7 -8.76 11.73 3.47
N LYS A 8 -9.00 12.24 2.26
CA LYS A 8 -8.27 13.39 1.72
C LYS A 8 -8.29 14.49 2.79
N GLY A 9 -7.11 14.84 3.30
CA GLY A 9 -6.86 15.44 4.63
C GLY A 9 -7.58 16.74 4.99
N ALA A 10 -8.37 17.34 4.09
CA ALA A 10 -9.14 18.55 4.38
C ALA A 10 -10.41 18.29 5.24
N ALA A 11 -10.86 17.04 5.41
CA ALA A 11 -12.15 16.76 6.04
C ALA A 11 -12.14 16.69 7.58
N LEU A 12 -11.00 16.38 8.21
CA LEU A 12 -10.89 16.10 9.65
C LEU A 12 -9.91 17.08 10.32
N THR A 13 -10.27 17.65 11.47
CA THR A 13 -9.43 18.57 12.26
C THR A 13 -9.34 18.09 13.71
N ALA A 14 -8.34 18.53 14.49
CA ALA A 14 -8.25 18.19 15.92
C ALA A 14 -9.51 18.60 16.69
N TYR A 15 -10.07 19.77 16.37
CA TYR A 15 -11.35 20.21 16.93
C TYR A 15 -12.49 19.24 16.64
N LYS A 16 -12.63 18.77 15.39
CA LYS A 16 -13.65 17.78 15.01
C LYS A 16 -13.46 16.46 15.74
N VAL A 17 -12.22 16.00 15.93
CA VAL A 17 -11.94 14.77 16.69
C VAL A 17 -12.38 14.93 18.15
N LYS A 18 -12.02 16.04 18.81
CA LYS A 18 -12.47 16.35 20.17
C LYS A 18 -13.98 16.45 20.28
N GLN A 19 -14.62 17.11 19.31
CA GLN A 19 -16.06 17.23 19.25
C GLN A 19 -16.73 15.85 19.16
N VAL A 20 -16.28 14.98 18.26
CA VAL A 20 -16.81 13.62 18.15
C VAL A 20 -16.61 12.82 19.45
N GLN A 21 -15.45 12.94 20.10
CA GLN A 21 -15.21 12.28 21.38
C GLN A 21 -16.17 12.79 22.47
N SER A 22 -16.38 14.11 22.54
CA SER A 22 -17.32 14.75 23.48
C SER A 22 -18.76 14.32 23.22
N ASP A 23 -19.20 14.34 21.97
CA ASP A 23 -20.58 14.06 21.57
C ASP A 23 -20.95 12.58 21.76
N THR A 24 -19.97 11.68 21.64
CA THR A 24 -20.20 10.23 21.67
C THR A 24 -19.77 9.56 22.96
N GLY A 25 -18.94 10.22 23.78
CA GLY A 25 -18.29 9.63 24.95
C GLY A 25 -17.34 8.47 24.64
N CYS A 26 -17.03 8.20 23.38
CA CYS A 26 -16.18 7.10 22.95
C CYS A 26 -14.73 7.53 22.81
N ASP A 27 -13.78 6.66 23.16
CA ASP A 27 -12.39 6.81 22.70
C ASP A 27 -12.34 6.88 21.18
N VAL A 28 -11.47 7.73 20.64
CA VAL A 28 -11.34 7.96 19.21
C VAL A 28 -10.00 7.45 18.71
N SER A 29 -9.99 6.87 17.51
CA SER A 29 -8.73 6.69 16.78
C SER A 29 -8.84 7.17 15.35
N VAL A 30 -7.71 7.48 14.73
CA VAL A 30 -7.65 7.97 13.35
C VAL A 30 -6.77 7.07 12.48
N PHE A 31 -7.21 6.78 11.26
CA PHE A 31 -6.43 6.02 10.26
C PHE A 31 -6.10 6.86 9.03
N PHE A 32 -4.84 6.77 8.58
CA PHE A 32 -4.31 7.49 7.42
C PHE A 32 -3.75 6.54 6.36
N GLY A 33 -4.43 6.48 5.21
CA GLY A 33 -4.04 5.62 4.09
C GLY A 33 -3.02 6.21 3.10
N ASP A 34 -2.96 7.54 2.94
CA ASP A 34 -2.14 8.15 1.88
C ASP A 34 -0.83 8.74 2.44
N PRO A 35 0.34 8.42 1.85
CA PRO A 35 1.63 8.99 2.23
C PRO A 35 1.86 10.33 1.54
N VAL A 36 1.20 11.39 2.02
CA VAL A 36 1.32 12.75 1.47
C VAL A 36 1.85 13.72 2.54
N PRO A 37 2.86 14.55 2.24
CA PRO A 37 3.48 15.47 3.20
C PRO A 37 2.55 16.37 4.01
N GLU A 38 1.54 16.97 3.38
CA GLU A 38 0.61 17.88 4.07
C GLU A 38 -0.24 17.15 5.13
N ARG A 39 -0.31 15.82 5.08
CA ARG A 39 -0.96 15.02 6.13
C ARG A 39 -0.06 14.78 7.34
N PHE A 40 1.24 15.03 7.24
CA PHE A 40 2.18 14.91 8.36
C PHE A 40 1.95 16.01 9.38
N GLU A 41 1.76 17.25 8.92
CA GLU A 41 1.38 18.38 9.79
C GLU A 41 0.09 18.08 10.55
N PHE A 42 -0.85 17.40 9.90
CA PHE A 42 -2.09 16.97 10.54
C PHE A 42 -1.88 15.88 11.60
N HIS A 43 -1.04 14.86 11.35
CA HIS A 43 -0.70 13.84 12.34
C HIS A 43 -0.11 14.46 13.61
N HIS A 44 0.88 15.34 13.42
CA HIS A 44 1.56 16.01 14.53
C HIS A 44 0.58 16.94 15.26
N GLY A 45 -0.22 17.71 14.53
CA GLY A 45 -1.26 18.54 15.12
C GLY A 45 -2.32 17.78 15.93
N LEU A 46 -2.60 16.52 15.60
CA LEU A 46 -3.47 15.66 16.43
C LEU A 46 -2.79 15.17 17.70
N LEU A 47 -1.51 14.78 17.61
CA LEU A 47 -0.72 14.36 18.78
C LEU A 47 -0.51 15.51 19.75
N ASP A 48 -0.30 16.71 19.23
CA ASP A 48 -0.05 17.91 20.03
C ASP A 48 -1.35 18.54 20.56
N ALA A 49 -2.52 17.97 20.23
CA ALA A 49 -3.82 18.48 20.66
C ALA A 49 -4.31 17.91 22.00
N ASP A 50 -3.52 17.10 22.71
CA ASP A 50 -3.87 16.51 24.02
C ASP A 50 -5.25 15.81 24.02
N ILE A 51 -5.52 15.00 23.00
CA ILE A 51 -6.78 14.27 22.88
C ILE A 51 -6.67 12.98 23.71
N PRO A 52 -7.47 12.78 24.78
CA PRO A 52 -7.35 11.62 25.65
C PRO A 52 -7.57 10.31 24.90
N ASN A 53 -6.73 9.31 25.17
CA ASN A 53 -6.80 7.97 24.59
C ASN A 53 -6.80 7.93 23.05
N LEU A 54 -6.34 8.99 22.38
CA LEU A 54 -6.24 9.03 20.93
C LEU A 54 -5.25 7.97 20.44
N LYS A 55 -5.71 7.11 19.53
CA LYS A 55 -4.82 6.20 18.78
C LYS A 55 -4.68 6.68 17.35
N ILE A 56 -3.45 6.72 16.83
CA ILE A 56 -3.19 7.09 15.44
C ILE A 56 -2.57 5.91 14.71
N TYR A 57 -3.18 5.55 13.57
CA TYR A 57 -2.71 4.49 12.68
C TYR A 57 -2.35 5.10 11.33
N SER A 58 -1.19 4.74 10.78
CA SER A 58 -0.72 5.30 9.50
C SER A 58 -0.09 4.23 8.61
N ALA A 59 -0.50 4.22 7.34
CA ALA A 59 0.17 3.47 6.27
C ALA A 59 1.39 4.18 5.70
N ALA A 60 1.57 5.45 6.06
CA ALA A 60 2.76 6.23 5.79
C ALA A 60 3.73 6.20 6.98
N LEU A 61 4.99 6.56 6.73
CA LEU A 61 6.01 6.97 7.72
C LEU A 61 6.76 5.90 8.52
N TYR A 62 6.66 4.59 8.25
CA TYR A 62 7.43 3.63 9.04
C TYR A 62 8.94 3.85 8.87
N GLY A 63 9.62 4.39 9.87
CA GLY A 63 11.07 4.59 9.85
C GLY A 63 11.56 5.81 9.05
N THR A 64 10.72 6.84 8.88
CA THR A 64 11.17 8.16 8.41
C THR A 64 11.59 9.06 9.59
N PRO A 65 12.39 10.12 9.36
CA PRO A 65 12.75 11.06 10.42
C PRO A 65 11.55 11.81 11.05
N ALA A 66 10.43 11.89 10.33
CA ALA A 66 9.18 12.50 10.81
C ALA A 66 8.27 11.52 11.57
N TRP A 67 8.67 10.25 11.69
CA TRP A 67 7.92 9.24 12.43
C TRP A 67 7.92 9.55 13.93
N ARG A 68 6.76 9.42 14.54
CA ARG A 68 6.56 9.54 15.98
C ARG A 68 6.17 8.16 16.55
N PRO A 69 6.82 7.67 17.61
CA PRO A 69 6.58 6.33 18.16
C PRO A 69 5.15 6.11 18.66
N GLU A 70 4.42 7.19 18.96
CA GLU A 70 3.01 7.18 19.33
C GLU A 70 2.09 6.81 18.14
N VAL A 71 2.61 6.84 16.91
CA VAL A 71 1.90 6.45 15.68
C VAL A 71 2.16 4.99 15.36
N ILE A 72 1.10 4.19 15.37
CA ILE A 72 1.15 2.77 15.01
C ILE A 72 1.17 2.66 13.49
N TRP A 73 2.23 2.06 12.95
CA TRP A 73 2.26 1.76 11.53
C TRP A 73 1.35 0.58 11.19
N VAL A 74 0.63 0.69 10.07
CA VAL A 74 -0.24 -0.35 9.52
C VAL A 74 -0.14 -0.39 8.01
N LEU A 75 -0.26 -1.53 7.36
CA LEU A 75 -0.38 -1.56 5.90
C LEU A 75 -1.71 -0.91 5.46
N HIS A 76 -1.75 -0.33 4.27
CA HIS A 76 -3.04 0.08 3.68
C HIS A 76 -3.98 -1.14 3.61
N PRO A 77 -5.24 -1.04 4.05
CA PRO A 77 -6.16 -2.17 3.97
C PRO A 77 -6.55 -2.49 2.52
N THR A 78 -6.89 -3.75 2.27
CA THR A 78 -7.61 -4.17 1.07
C THR A 78 -9.10 -4.44 1.38
N ASP A 79 -9.95 -4.24 0.38
CA ASP A 79 -11.35 -4.64 0.41
C ASP A 79 -11.50 -5.97 -0.33
N GLU A 80 -11.67 -7.06 0.42
CA GLU A 80 -11.77 -8.41 -0.14
C GLU A 80 -13.08 -8.67 -0.89
N SER A 81 -14.08 -7.79 -0.77
CA SER A 81 -15.30 -7.87 -1.57
C SER A 81 -15.07 -7.40 -3.01
N ILE A 82 -14.07 -6.54 -3.22
CA ILE A 82 -13.70 -5.96 -4.52
C ILE A 82 -12.45 -6.66 -5.06
N PHE A 83 -11.36 -6.64 -4.28
CA PHE A 83 -10.05 -7.16 -4.65
C PHE A 83 -9.92 -8.58 -4.08
N ARG A 84 -10.47 -9.54 -4.82
CA ARG A 84 -10.45 -10.96 -4.49
C ARG A 84 -9.61 -11.74 -5.50
N LEU A 85 -9.23 -12.96 -5.13
CA LEU A 85 -8.51 -13.85 -6.03
C LEU A 85 -9.31 -14.01 -7.33
N VAL A 86 -8.62 -13.80 -8.45
CA VAL A 86 -9.18 -14.04 -9.77
C VAL A 86 -8.33 -15.05 -10.52
N GLU A 87 -8.95 -15.74 -11.48
CA GLU A 87 -8.21 -16.56 -12.42
C GLU A 87 -7.53 -15.63 -13.43
N HIS A 88 -6.20 -15.59 -13.37
CA HIS A 88 -5.38 -14.79 -14.26
C HIS A 88 -5.06 -15.56 -15.53
N ARG A 89 -5.15 -14.87 -16.67
CA ARG A 89 -4.61 -15.36 -17.93
C ARG A 89 -3.10 -15.15 -17.94
N GLU A 90 -2.37 -16.13 -18.46
CA GLU A 90 -0.95 -15.94 -18.70
C GLU A 90 -0.73 -14.79 -19.69
N ASN A 91 0.01 -13.77 -19.25
CA ASN A 91 0.35 -12.61 -20.06
C ASN A 91 1.76 -12.13 -19.72
N ASP A 92 2.58 -11.91 -20.74
CA ASP A 92 3.94 -11.40 -20.63
C ASP A 92 4.01 -9.88 -20.43
N THR A 93 2.87 -9.18 -20.60
CA THR A 93 2.74 -7.75 -20.36
C THR A 93 2.68 -7.46 -18.87
N VAL A 94 3.51 -6.52 -18.43
CA VAL A 94 3.58 -6.07 -17.04
C VAL A 94 2.60 -4.92 -16.82
N LEU A 95 1.76 -5.03 -15.79
CA LEU A 95 0.80 -3.98 -15.42
C LEU A 95 1.42 -2.96 -14.47
N PHE A 96 1.37 -1.68 -14.83
CA PHE A 96 1.53 -0.57 -13.91
C PHE A 96 0.24 0.22 -13.76
N VAL A 97 -0.24 0.36 -12.52
CA VAL A 97 -1.44 1.14 -12.20
C VAL A 97 -1.04 2.40 -11.44
N GLY A 98 -1.09 3.55 -12.11
CA GLY A 98 -0.78 4.83 -11.50
C GLY A 98 -0.42 5.91 -12.50
N GLN A 99 -0.38 7.15 -12.01
CA GLN A 99 0.01 8.31 -12.83
C GLN A 99 1.45 8.19 -13.31
N LEU A 100 1.66 8.54 -14.58
CA LEU A 100 2.94 8.42 -15.25
C LEU A 100 3.74 9.73 -15.16
N THR A 101 4.39 9.95 -14.01
CA THR A 101 5.31 11.07 -13.76
C THR A 101 6.56 10.97 -14.64
N PRO A 102 7.33 12.05 -14.88
CA PRO A 102 8.56 11.99 -15.67
C PRO A 102 9.52 10.89 -15.20
N TYR A 103 9.65 10.69 -13.89
CA TYR A 103 10.48 9.63 -13.34
C TYR A 103 9.97 8.22 -13.70
N ARG A 104 8.65 7.99 -13.56
CA ARG A 104 8.03 6.71 -13.94
C ARG A 104 8.08 6.47 -15.45
N GLN A 105 8.03 7.52 -16.27
CA GLN A 105 8.23 7.42 -17.72
C GLN A 105 9.61 6.87 -18.06
N GLU A 106 10.67 7.33 -17.39
CA GLU A 106 12.03 6.82 -17.61
C GLU A 106 12.18 5.35 -17.20
N ILE A 107 11.54 4.93 -16.11
CA ILE A 107 11.51 3.50 -15.71
C ILE A 107 10.82 2.67 -16.79
N VAL A 108 9.64 3.08 -17.25
CA VAL A 108 8.88 2.39 -18.32
C VAL A 108 9.69 2.33 -19.62
N LYS A 109 10.36 3.43 -20.00
CA LYS A 109 11.21 3.48 -21.18
C LYS A 109 12.39 2.51 -21.08
N THR A 110 13.01 2.41 -19.90
CA THR A 110 14.11 1.47 -19.64
C THR A 110 13.64 0.02 -19.72
N LEU A 111 12.47 -0.29 -19.13
CA LEU A 111 11.86 -1.63 -19.22
C LEU A 111 11.52 -2.01 -20.66
N ASN A 112 10.90 -1.10 -21.41
CA ASN A 112 10.60 -1.31 -22.83
C ASN A 112 11.88 -1.50 -23.67
N GLY A 113 12.94 -0.73 -23.39
CA GLY A 113 14.26 -0.89 -24.00
C GLY A 113 14.91 -2.25 -23.71
N ALA A 114 14.57 -2.88 -22.58
CA ALA A 114 14.98 -4.24 -22.20
C ALA A 114 14.06 -5.34 -22.75
N GLY A 115 13.07 -4.99 -23.58
CA GLY A 115 12.11 -5.92 -24.17
C GLY A 115 10.93 -6.30 -23.26
N ILE A 116 10.74 -5.62 -22.13
CA ILE A 116 9.60 -5.85 -21.23
C ILE A 116 8.49 -4.87 -21.60
N ARG A 117 7.36 -5.39 -22.08
CA ARG A 117 6.18 -4.57 -22.37
C ARG A 117 5.49 -4.16 -21.06
N VAL A 118 5.38 -2.86 -20.82
CA VAL A 118 4.61 -2.33 -19.69
C VAL A 118 3.35 -1.65 -20.19
N GLU A 119 2.20 -2.08 -19.66
CA GLU A 119 0.94 -1.36 -19.84
C GLU A 119 0.68 -0.44 -18.65
N VAL A 120 0.36 0.81 -18.95
CA VAL A 120 0.13 1.86 -17.95
C VAL A 120 -1.35 2.18 -17.90
N VAL A 121 -1.94 2.02 -16.72
CA VAL A 121 -3.36 2.29 -16.47
C VAL A 121 -3.50 3.37 -15.40
N THR A 122 -4.23 4.44 -15.72
CA THR A 122 -4.32 5.65 -14.87
C THR A 122 -5.72 5.93 -14.34
N ASP A 123 -6.75 5.32 -14.92
CA ASP A 123 -8.16 5.67 -14.75
C ASP A 123 -9.04 4.52 -14.22
N LYS A 124 -8.46 3.34 -13.97
CA LYS A 124 -9.17 2.18 -13.42
C LYS A 124 -9.04 2.07 -11.91
N TYR A 125 -10.18 1.90 -11.24
CA TYR A 125 -10.29 1.82 -9.79
C TYR A 125 -11.35 0.79 -9.36
N GLY A 126 -11.27 0.31 -8.12
CA GLY A 126 -12.26 -0.60 -7.55
C GLY A 126 -12.50 -1.84 -8.42
N ILE A 127 -13.77 -2.11 -8.72
CA ILE A 127 -14.21 -3.28 -9.49
C ILE A 127 -13.60 -3.29 -10.90
N GLU A 128 -13.49 -2.14 -11.57
CA GLU A 128 -12.91 -2.09 -12.93
C GLU A 128 -11.45 -2.51 -12.92
N LEU A 129 -10.70 -2.12 -11.88
CA LEU A 129 -9.32 -2.54 -11.73
C LEU A 129 -9.23 -4.04 -11.41
N ALA A 130 -10.13 -4.55 -10.55
CA ALA A 130 -10.19 -5.97 -10.25
C ALA A 130 -10.46 -6.80 -11.51
N GLU A 131 -11.33 -6.32 -12.39
CA GLU A 131 -11.65 -7.02 -13.63
C GLU A 131 -10.54 -6.96 -14.66
N LEU A 132 -9.91 -5.80 -14.83
CA LEU A 132 -8.71 -5.64 -15.64
C LEU A 132 -7.58 -6.57 -15.19
N SER A 133 -7.42 -6.77 -13.88
CA SER A 133 -6.31 -7.57 -13.35
C SER A 133 -6.27 -9.01 -13.86
N LYS A 134 -7.40 -9.56 -14.29
CA LYS A 134 -7.52 -10.92 -14.86
C LYS A 134 -6.66 -11.13 -16.09
N ASP A 135 -6.35 -10.06 -16.81
CA ASP A 135 -5.56 -10.13 -18.05
C ASP A 135 -4.06 -9.98 -17.80
N TYR A 136 -3.58 -9.96 -16.55
CA TYR A 136 -2.15 -9.81 -16.23
C TYR A 136 -1.67 -10.82 -15.20
N SER A 137 -0.41 -11.25 -15.33
CA SER A 137 0.27 -12.07 -14.33
C SER A 137 1.11 -11.24 -13.36
N ILE A 138 1.78 -10.20 -13.86
CA ILE A 138 2.75 -9.39 -13.12
C ILE A 138 2.26 -7.95 -13.02
N SER A 139 2.35 -7.36 -11.83
CA SER A 139 2.18 -5.94 -11.63
C SER A 139 3.32 -5.34 -10.82
N ILE A 140 3.66 -4.09 -11.11
CA ILE A 140 4.79 -3.39 -10.48
C ILE A 140 4.31 -2.19 -9.68
N GLY A 141 4.90 -1.99 -8.51
CA GLY A 141 4.90 -0.72 -7.82
C GLY A 141 6.03 0.16 -8.35
N MET A 142 5.77 1.45 -8.53
CA MET A 142 6.82 2.43 -8.86
C MET A 142 6.70 3.65 -7.95
N PRO A 143 7.82 4.19 -7.45
CA PRO A 143 7.82 5.43 -6.66
C PRO A 143 7.35 6.60 -7.52
N TYR A 144 6.84 7.65 -6.89
CA TYR A 144 6.30 8.81 -7.61
C TYR A 144 7.41 9.66 -8.27
N ASP A 145 8.55 9.79 -7.60
CA ASP A 145 9.70 10.59 -8.00
C ASP A 145 11.00 9.93 -7.48
N ALA A 146 12.15 10.48 -7.86
CA ALA A 146 13.47 9.96 -7.50
C ALA A 146 13.85 10.21 -6.02
N GLU A 147 13.28 11.25 -5.39
CA GLU A 147 13.63 11.70 -4.04
C GLU A 147 12.84 10.98 -2.94
N ARG A 148 11.68 10.42 -3.29
CA ARG A 148 10.82 9.64 -2.38
C ARG A 148 11.45 8.37 -1.83
N SER A 149 12.64 7.99 -2.29
CA SER A 149 13.47 6.96 -1.63
C SER A 149 13.83 7.31 -0.17
N GLN A 150 13.68 8.57 0.26
CA GLN A 150 13.90 9.00 1.65
C GLN A 150 12.69 8.80 2.57
N ILE A 151 11.49 8.57 2.01
CA ILE A 151 10.26 8.32 2.77
C ILE A 151 9.95 6.83 2.63
N ARG A 152 10.01 6.10 3.75
CA ARG A 152 9.61 4.70 3.83
C ARG A 152 8.07 4.60 3.81
N TYR A 153 7.51 4.44 2.62
CA TYR A 153 6.09 4.14 2.42
C TYR A 153 5.95 3.05 1.37
N CYS A 154 4.90 2.24 1.50
CA CYS A 154 4.53 1.26 0.50
C CYS A 154 3.43 1.84 -0.39
N SER A 155 3.38 1.35 -1.63
CA SER A 155 2.29 1.59 -2.55
C SER A 155 0.95 1.20 -1.92
N THR A 156 -0.04 2.09 -2.01
CA THR A 156 -1.43 1.76 -1.64
C THR A 156 -2.03 0.66 -2.53
N ARG A 157 -1.37 0.31 -3.64
CA ARG A 157 -1.76 -0.79 -4.54
C ARG A 157 -1.23 -2.15 -4.11
N LEU A 158 -0.16 -2.21 -3.32
CA LEU A 158 0.45 -3.46 -2.84
C LEU A 158 -0.57 -4.46 -2.28
N PRO A 159 -1.38 -4.11 -1.26
CA PRO A 159 -2.31 -5.06 -0.66
C PRO A 159 -3.40 -5.50 -1.66
N ASN A 160 -3.89 -4.59 -2.52
CA ASN A 160 -4.91 -4.91 -3.52
C ASN A 160 -4.37 -5.86 -4.59
N ALA A 161 -3.16 -5.62 -5.10
CA ALA A 161 -2.53 -6.46 -6.11
C ALA A 161 -2.31 -7.89 -5.59
N LEU A 162 -1.79 -8.02 -4.35
CA LEU A 162 -1.64 -9.31 -3.71
C LEU A 162 -2.99 -10.00 -3.45
N ALA A 163 -4.00 -9.27 -2.99
CA ALA A 163 -5.34 -9.82 -2.74
C ALA A 163 -5.99 -10.41 -4.00
N MET A 164 -5.74 -9.78 -5.16
CA MET A 164 -6.17 -10.25 -6.48
C MET A 164 -5.41 -11.48 -6.98
N GLY A 165 -4.20 -11.73 -6.46
CA GLY A 165 -3.34 -12.85 -6.87
C GLY A 165 -2.29 -12.50 -7.93
N LEU A 166 -2.05 -11.20 -8.16
CA LEU A 166 -0.98 -10.75 -9.05
C LEU A 166 0.40 -11.01 -8.45
N ILE A 167 1.36 -11.33 -9.30
CA ILE A 167 2.78 -11.30 -8.94
C ILE A 167 3.18 -9.82 -8.80
N TYR A 168 3.15 -9.32 -7.57
CA TYR A 168 3.47 -7.92 -7.30
C TYR A 168 4.95 -7.72 -6.97
N ILE A 169 5.61 -6.84 -7.70
CA ILE A 169 7.01 -6.45 -7.44
C ILE A 169 7.01 -5.00 -6.98
N GLU A 170 7.19 -4.81 -5.67
CA GLU A 170 7.06 -3.51 -5.03
C GLU A 170 8.36 -2.71 -5.12
N ALA A 171 8.24 -1.42 -5.41
CA ALA A 171 9.37 -0.52 -5.31
C ALA A 171 9.58 -0.09 -3.87
N GLY A 172 10.84 -0.03 -3.45
CA GLY A 172 11.22 0.79 -2.31
C GLY A 172 11.69 0.02 -1.09
N PHE A 173 11.46 0.65 0.06
CA PHE A 173 12.13 0.37 1.32
C PHE A 173 11.92 -1.05 1.81
N ASP A 174 12.87 -1.50 2.62
CA ASP A 174 12.87 -2.82 3.22
C ASP A 174 11.61 -3.11 4.06
N LEU A 175 10.69 -3.88 3.48
CA LEU A 175 9.52 -4.42 4.14
C LEU A 175 9.81 -5.72 4.90
N ARG A 176 11.05 -6.12 5.19
CA ARG A 176 11.37 -7.39 5.91
C ARG A 176 10.73 -7.53 7.29
N GLY A 177 10.28 -6.44 7.92
CA GLY A 177 9.48 -6.48 9.17
C GLY A 177 7.98 -6.73 8.95
N VAL A 178 7.52 -6.67 7.70
CA VAL A 178 6.12 -6.76 7.29
C VAL A 178 5.90 -7.97 6.39
N PHE A 179 6.79 -8.22 5.43
CA PHE A 179 6.77 -9.32 4.48
C PHE A 179 8.11 -10.03 4.48
N GLU A 180 8.07 -11.36 4.51
CA GLU A 180 9.24 -12.20 4.28
C GLU A 180 9.65 -12.15 2.79
N PRO A 181 10.91 -12.44 2.44
CA PRO A 181 11.37 -12.44 1.06
C PRO A 181 10.61 -13.40 0.13
N ASN A 182 9.94 -14.41 0.70
CA ASN A 182 9.10 -15.38 -0.02
C ASN A 182 7.60 -15.01 -0.02
N GLU A 183 7.24 -13.82 0.47
CA GLU A 183 5.87 -13.28 0.47
C GLU A 183 5.75 -12.03 -0.41
N LEU A 184 6.84 -11.27 -0.60
CA LEU A 184 6.85 -10.08 -1.44
C LEU A 184 8.20 -9.90 -2.13
N MET A 185 8.17 -9.74 -3.44
CA MET A 185 9.34 -9.28 -4.19
C MET A 185 9.45 -7.76 -4.13
N GLN A 186 10.63 -7.29 -3.74
CA GLN A 186 10.97 -5.87 -3.70
C GLN A 186 12.12 -5.58 -4.66
N TRP A 187 12.14 -4.40 -5.26
CA TRP A 187 13.22 -3.93 -6.13
C TRP A 187 13.81 -2.59 -5.67
N HIS A 188 15.13 -2.42 -5.88
CA HIS A 188 15.90 -1.26 -5.42
C HIS A 188 16.67 -0.53 -6.53
N SER A 189 16.70 -1.10 -7.74
CA SER A 189 17.20 -0.47 -8.97
C SER A 189 16.41 -0.98 -10.16
N VAL A 190 16.41 -0.25 -11.28
CA VAL A 190 15.67 -0.66 -12.48
C VAL A 190 16.25 -1.96 -13.06
N ASP A 191 17.57 -2.17 -13.01
CA ASP A 191 18.20 -3.44 -13.40
C ASP A 191 17.69 -4.61 -12.55
N ASN A 192 17.60 -4.40 -11.23
CA ASN A 192 17.07 -5.40 -10.31
C ASN A 192 15.58 -5.70 -10.57
N LEU A 193 14.80 -4.70 -10.99
CA LEU A 193 13.41 -4.87 -11.42
C LEU A 193 13.33 -5.71 -12.71
N ILE A 194 14.18 -5.44 -13.70
CA ILE A 194 14.28 -6.23 -14.95
C ILE A 194 14.56 -7.70 -14.63
N ASP A 195 15.54 -7.97 -13.76
CA ASP A 195 15.91 -9.33 -13.37
C ASP A 195 14.75 -10.07 -12.71
N LYS A 196 14.00 -9.39 -11.84
CA LYS A 196 12.84 -9.98 -11.14
C LYS A 196 11.68 -10.26 -12.08
N ILE A 197 11.38 -9.36 -13.01
CA ILE A 197 10.35 -9.57 -14.03
C ILE A 197 10.71 -10.79 -14.88
N ARG A 198 11.95 -10.86 -15.38
CA ARG A 198 12.43 -11.99 -16.17
C ARG A 198 12.46 -13.28 -15.38
N HIS A 199 12.83 -13.24 -14.10
CA HIS A 199 12.76 -14.42 -13.23
C HIS A 199 11.33 -14.95 -13.15
N CYS A 200 10.33 -14.08 -12.97
CA CYS A 200 8.93 -14.47 -12.91
C CYS A 200 8.40 -14.98 -14.25
N GLN A 201 8.76 -14.36 -15.37
CA GLN A 201 8.39 -14.81 -16.71
C GLN A 201 9.00 -16.19 -17.03
N ASN A 202 10.26 -16.43 -16.64
CA ASN A 202 10.92 -17.72 -16.86
C ASN A 202 10.54 -18.80 -15.83
N ASN A 203 9.98 -18.41 -14.69
CA ASN A 203 9.61 -19.30 -13.58
C ASN A 203 8.22 -18.93 -13.02
N PRO A 204 7.14 -19.02 -13.83
CA PRO A 204 5.83 -18.52 -13.46
C PRO A 204 5.28 -19.17 -12.18
N ALA A 205 5.52 -20.47 -12.00
CA ALA A 205 5.14 -21.20 -10.79
C ALA A 205 5.78 -20.62 -9.52
N ARG A 206 7.05 -20.19 -9.59
CA ARG A 206 7.74 -19.59 -8.45
C ARG A 206 7.22 -18.19 -8.14
N GLY A 207 6.95 -17.39 -9.17
CA GLY A 207 6.31 -16.08 -9.01
C GLY A 207 4.93 -16.20 -8.37
N LEU A 208 4.11 -17.16 -8.83
CA LEU A 208 2.80 -17.45 -8.28
C LEU A 208 2.86 -17.93 -6.84
N GLU A 209 3.81 -18.80 -6.49
CA GLU A 209 4.01 -19.25 -5.10
C GLU A 209 4.26 -18.07 -4.15
N ILE A 210 5.13 -17.13 -4.54
CA ILE A 210 5.42 -15.93 -3.74
C ILE A 210 4.17 -15.05 -3.63
N SER A 211 3.46 -14.84 -4.74
CA SER A 211 2.21 -14.06 -4.77
C SER A 211 1.16 -14.64 -3.82
N MET A 212 0.97 -15.97 -3.82
CA MET A 212 -0.01 -16.63 -2.96
C MET A 212 0.34 -16.53 -1.48
N ARG A 213 1.62 -16.62 -1.11
CA ARG A 213 2.05 -16.36 0.27
C ARG A 213 1.81 -14.91 0.69
N GLY A 214 2.13 -13.95 -0.19
CA GLY A 214 1.86 -12.53 0.03
C GLY A 214 0.37 -12.25 0.20
N ARG A 215 -0.46 -12.83 -0.67
CA ARG A 215 -1.91 -12.78 -0.61
C ARG A 215 -2.44 -13.27 0.72
N ASP A 216 -2.05 -14.47 1.14
CA ASP A 216 -2.52 -15.08 2.38
C ASP A 216 -2.18 -14.19 3.57
N LYS A 217 -0.99 -13.57 3.57
CA LYS A 217 -0.61 -12.59 4.60
C LYS A 217 -1.47 -11.35 4.58
N VAL A 218 -1.78 -10.79 3.41
CA VAL A 218 -2.65 -9.61 3.26
C VAL A 218 -4.07 -9.93 3.72
N VAL A 219 -4.68 -11.00 3.23
CA VAL A 219 -6.07 -11.36 3.58
C VAL A 219 -6.21 -11.70 5.06
N LYS A 220 -5.19 -12.32 5.67
CA LYS A 220 -5.22 -12.68 7.09
C LYS A 220 -5.10 -11.46 8.03
N ASN A 221 -4.36 -10.42 7.62
CA ASN A 221 -3.93 -9.36 8.55
C ASN A 221 -4.35 -7.93 8.15
N TRP A 222 -4.60 -7.68 6.86
CA TRP A 222 -4.63 -6.34 6.28
C TRP A 222 -5.88 -6.09 5.41
N THR A 223 -7.02 -6.70 5.75
CA THR A 223 -8.33 -6.25 5.24
C THR A 223 -8.90 -5.16 6.14
N PHE A 224 -9.89 -4.41 5.65
CA PHE A 224 -10.61 -3.41 6.48
C PHE A 224 -11.14 -4.03 7.77
N ASP A 225 -11.77 -5.20 7.70
CA ASP A 225 -12.33 -5.89 8.87
C ASP A 225 -11.25 -6.33 9.85
N LYS A 226 -10.12 -6.85 9.35
CA LYS A 226 -9.00 -7.27 10.20
C LYS A 226 -8.34 -6.09 10.90
N LEU A 227 -8.13 -4.98 10.20
CA LEU A 227 -7.61 -3.76 10.81
C LEU A 227 -8.59 -3.19 11.83
N ALA A 228 -9.89 -3.15 11.53
CA ALA A 228 -10.90 -2.71 12.50
C ALA A 228 -10.85 -3.58 13.77
N GLN A 229 -10.76 -4.91 13.63
CA GLN A 229 -10.60 -5.82 14.77
C GLN A 229 -9.30 -5.58 15.55
N GLN A 230 -8.18 -5.38 14.86
CA GLN A 230 -6.91 -5.04 15.52
C GLN A 230 -7.07 -3.76 16.34
N PHE A 231 -7.67 -2.72 15.77
CA PHE A 231 -7.84 -1.43 16.44
C PHE A 231 -8.73 -1.51 17.68
N LEU A 232 -9.73 -2.40 17.65
CA LEU A 232 -10.59 -2.72 18.80
C LEU A 232 -9.86 -3.54 19.87
N ASN A 233 -8.93 -4.41 19.48
CA ASN A 233 -8.24 -5.35 20.36
C ASN A 233 -6.92 -4.82 20.96
N VAL A 234 -6.39 -3.68 20.50
CA VAL A 234 -5.22 -3.05 21.13
C VAL A 234 -5.60 -2.60 22.55
N LYS A 235 -5.33 -3.44 23.54
CA LYS A 235 -5.23 -3.02 24.94
C LYS A 235 -3.94 -2.22 25.09
N ILE A 236 -4.04 -0.99 25.56
CA ILE A 236 -2.86 -0.22 25.94
C ILE A 236 -2.42 -0.73 27.33
N PRO A 237 -1.12 -1.02 27.56
CA PRO A 237 -0.60 -1.30 28.89
C PRO A 237 -0.86 -0.16 29.89
#